data_AF-A0A1F7WZU4-F1
#
_entry.id   AF-A0A1F7WZU4-F1
#
_cell.length_a   1.000
_cell.length_b   1.000
_cell.length_c   1.000
_cell.angle_alpha   90.00
_cell.angle_beta   90.00
_cell.angle_gamma   90.00
#
_symmetry.space_group_name_H-M   'P 1'
#
loop_
_entity.id
_entity.type
_entity.pdbx_description
1 polymer ?
#
loop_
_entity_poly.entity_id
_entity_poly.type
_entity_poly.pdbx_seq_one_letter_code
_entity_poly.pdbx_strand_id
1 'polypeptide(L)'
;MERISNYKEAAVSLVDNLRNSPVESNYKKICLAALDYAHRVSKDSRLSEEKKRLTGKLLELGVSINNFYDIDLLDTEEYKDLRKEFRGMAPERENDFQRYRKELSTLEKNRPIPSEFHENNIKRLETIKCYREDVNRLSLAFTFAVAFDKPLSGYYEGFDAQTEEERSLFEGFHNAVMAMQVVDDIVGRKGDIAKDRPSFYTAVCSEAEMEGQNTKATNEPYGQLDNIFNEYYDKANGYLSEKFKPILNAVKFTKTFFPKLSGLVRKYEFLETVTGVNILTDRDRKDM
;
A
#
# COMPACT_ATOMS: atom_id res chain seq x y z
N MET A 1 24.38 2.75 19.52
CA MET A 1 25.08 2.33 18.28
C MET A 1 24.18 1.50 17.38
N GLU A 2 23.42 0.55 17.91
CA GLU A 2 22.48 -0.31 17.15
C GLU A 2 21.46 0.47 16.30
N ARG A 3 20.83 1.51 16.87
CA ARG A 3 19.88 2.36 16.13
C ARG A 3 20.48 3.00 14.86
N ILE A 4 21.71 3.51 14.94
CA ILE A 4 22.40 4.11 13.78
C ILE A 4 22.70 3.02 12.73
N SER A 5 23.07 1.82 13.17
CA SER A 5 23.27 0.67 12.29
C SER A 5 22.01 0.33 11.50
N ASN A 6 20.84 0.33 12.14
CA ASN A 6 19.56 0.04 11.51
C ASN A 6 19.23 1.06 10.40
N TYR A 7 19.41 2.36 10.64
CA TYR A 7 19.22 3.37 9.59
C TYR A 7 20.24 3.25 8.46
N LYS A 8 21.48 2.87 8.76
CA LYS A 8 22.50 2.63 7.74
C LYS A 8 22.06 1.48 6.83
N GLU A 9 21.68 0.34 7.40
CA GLU A 9 21.20 -0.82 6.63
C GLU A 9 19.95 -0.47 5.79
N ALA A 10 18.98 0.24 6.37
CA ALA A 10 17.80 0.71 5.65
C ALA A 10 18.16 1.64 4.48
N ALA A 11 19.10 2.56 4.69
CA ALA A 11 19.58 3.45 3.63
C ALA A 11 20.30 2.67 2.51
N VAL A 12 21.06 1.62 2.83
CA VAL A 12 21.70 0.81 1.80
C VAL A 12 20.65 0.02 0.99
N SER A 13 19.65 -0.59 1.64
CA SER A 13 18.55 -1.26 0.93
C SER A 13 17.77 -0.29 0.04
N LEU A 14 17.54 0.96 0.50
CA LEU A 14 16.93 2.01 -0.31
C LEU A 14 17.78 2.39 -1.52
N VAL A 15 19.06 2.71 -1.32
CA VAL A 15 19.95 3.14 -2.41
C VAL A 15 20.12 2.03 -3.44
N ASP A 16 20.25 0.78 -3.02
CA ASP A 16 20.37 -0.37 -3.92
C ASP A 16 19.11 -0.53 -4.78
N ASN A 17 17.93 -0.53 -4.16
CA ASN A 17 16.67 -0.68 -4.90
C ASN A 17 16.28 0.56 -5.71
N LEU A 18 16.84 1.74 -5.43
CA LEU A 18 16.65 2.93 -6.28
C LEU A 18 17.53 2.88 -7.53
N ARG A 19 18.75 2.33 -7.43
CA ARG A 19 19.74 2.31 -8.51
C ARG A 19 19.65 1.06 -9.40
N ASN A 20 19.36 -0.08 -8.79
CA ASN A 20 19.43 -1.41 -9.42
C ASN A 20 18.07 -2.11 -9.40
N SER A 21 16.97 -1.36 -9.46
CA SER A 21 15.65 -1.98 -9.34
C SER A 21 15.23 -2.74 -10.59
N PRO A 22 14.53 -3.87 -10.43
CA PRO A 22 13.87 -4.55 -11.54
C PRO A 22 12.52 -3.92 -11.92
N VAL A 23 12.11 -2.83 -11.27
CA VAL A 23 10.85 -2.11 -11.49
C VAL A 23 11.09 -0.64 -11.79
N GLU A 24 10.28 -0.06 -12.65
CA GLU A 24 10.44 1.34 -13.07
C GLU A 24 9.88 2.35 -12.05
N SER A 25 8.72 2.05 -11.45
CA SER A 25 8.01 2.98 -10.55
C SER A 25 8.73 3.19 -9.22
N ASN A 26 8.95 4.46 -8.85
CA ASN A 26 9.57 4.84 -7.57
C ASN A 26 8.84 4.28 -6.34
N TYR A 27 7.51 4.19 -6.38
CA TYR A 27 6.74 3.56 -5.29
C TYR A 27 7.09 2.08 -5.15
N LYS A 28 7.13 1.34 -6.26
CA LYS A 28 7.52 -0.07 -6.27
C LYS A 28 8.97 -0.24 -5.80
N LYS A 29 9.88 0.66 -6.18
CA LYS A 29 11.28 0.68 -5.70
C LYS A 29 11.35 0.83 -4.17
N ILE A 30 10.53 1.71 -3.59
CA ILE A 30 10.44 1.90 -2.14
C ILE A 30 9.83 0.67 -1.44
N CYS A 31 8.80 0.05 -2.01
CA CYS A 31 8.24 -1.20 -1.50
C CYS A 31 9.29 -2.32 -1.49
N LEU A 32 10.04 -2.49 -2.58
CA LEU A 32 11.14 -3.46 -2.66
C LEU A 32 12.25 -3.13 -1.66
N ALA A 33 12.61 -1.87 -1.46
CA ALA A 33 13.57 -1.45 -0.45
C ALA A 33 13.13 -1.82 0.98
N ALA A 34 11.84 -1.61 1.30
CA ALA A 34 11.30 -1.97 2.61
C ALA A 34 11.30 -3.49 2.83
N LEU A 35 10.93 -4.27 1.82
CA LEU A 35 10.97 -5.74 1.87
C LEU A 35 12.39 -6.29 1.94
N ASP A 36 13.32 -5.73 1.16
CA ASP A 36 14.74 -6.11 1.20
C ASP A 36 15.37 -5.81 2.55
N TYR A 37 15.10 -4.61 3.09
CA TYR A 37 15.51 -4.27 4.45
C TYR A 37 14.91 -5.24 5.47
N ALA A 38 13.62 -5.56 5.36
CA ALA A 38 12.99 -6.47 6.30
C ALA A 38 13.53 -7.90 6.21
N HIS A 39 13.87 -8.35 5.01
CA HIS A 39 14.52 -9.63 4.77
C HIS A 39 15.93 -9.65 5.36
N ARG A 40 16.72 -8.58 5.15
CA ARG A 40 18.06 -8.40 5.72
C ARG A 40 18.05 -8.48 7.23
N VAL A 41 17.12 -7.79 7.86
CA VAL A 41 16.98 -7.70 9.31
C VAL A 41 16.44 -9.00 9.93
N SER A 42 15.78 -9.85 9.15
CA SER A 42 15.17 -11.10 9.63
C SER A 42 16.01 -12.34 9.35
N LYS A 43 16.70 -12.40 8.21
CA LYS A 43 17.46 -13.57 7.74
C LYS A 43 18.96 -13.31 7.56
N ASP A 44 19.46 -12.17 8.05
CA ASP A 44 20.84 -11.68 7.85
C ASP A 44 21.32 -11.77 6.38
N SER A 45 20.39 -11.61 5.44
CA SER A 45 20.65 -11.76 4.00
C SER A 45 19.69 -10.88 3.21
N ARG A 46 20.14 -10.36 2.08
CA ARG A 46 19.29 -9.55 1.19
C ARG A 46 18.37 -10.42 0.35
N LEU A 47 17.33 -9.80 -0.20
CA LEU A 47 16.57 -10.45 -1.26
C LEU A 47 17.48 -10.68 -2.46
N SER A 48 17.45 -11.90 -3.02
CA SER A 48 18.14 -12.18 -4.27
C SER A 48 17.52 -11.36 -5.40
N GLU A 49 18.31 -11.09 -6.45
CA GLU A 49 17.83 -10.38 -7.63
C GLU A 49 16.62 -11.06 -8.28
N GLU A 50 16.59 -12.40 -8.26
CA GLU A 50 15.44 -13.18 -8.71
C GLU A 50 14.18 -12.89 -7.87
N LYS A 51 14.29 -12.89 -6.54
CA LYS A 51 13.16 -12.58 -5.64
C LYS A 51 12.72 -11.12 -5.76
N LYS A 52 13.64 -10.18 -5.94
CA LYS A 52 13.31 -8.78 -6.23
C LYS A 52 12.52 -8.65 -7.54
N ARG A 53 12.98 -9.32 -8.62
CA ARG A 53 12.28 -9.33 -9.92
C ARG A 53 10.89 -9.95 -9.80
N LEU A 54 10.78 -11.10 -9.15
CA LEU A 54 9.50 -11.80 -8.97
C LEU A 54 8.51 -10.97 -8.15
N THR A 55 8.97 -10.37 -7.05
CA THR A 55 8.17 -9.46 -6.22
C THR A 55 7.77 -8.22 -7.01
N GLY A 56 8.69 -7.66 -7.82
CA GLY A 56 8.41 -6.53 -8.70
C GLY A 56 7.30 -6.81 -9.71
N LYS A 57 7.34 -7.99 -10.36
CA LYS A 57 6.30 -8.46 -11.27
C LYS A 57 4.96 -8.66 -10.57
N LEU A 58 4.97 -9.16 -9.33
CA LEU A 58 3.76 -9.25 -8.52
C LEU A 58 3.17 -7.86 -8.22
N LEU A 59 4.00 -6.88 -7.86
CA LEU A 59 3.54 -5.50 -7.64
C LEU A 59 2.98 -4.87 -8.93
N GLU A 60 3.54 -5.18 -10.10
CA GLU A 60 3.01 -4.78 -11.42
C GLU A 60 1.65 -5.40 -11.71
N LEU A 61 1.49 -6.69 -11.45
CA LEU A 61 0.21 -7.39 -11.56
C LEU A 61 -0.83 -6.80 -10.59
N GLY A 62 -0.44 -6.51 -9.35
CA GLY A 62 -1.31 -5.85 -8.36
C GLY A 62 -1.81 -4.49 -8.84
N VAL A 63 -0.95 -3.66 -9.41
CA VAL A 63 -1.36 -2.37 -10.01
C VAL A 63 -2.35 -2.57 -11.16
N SER A 64 -2.10 -3.53 -12.05
CA SER A 64 -3.00 -3.82 -13.17
C SER A 64 -4.38 -4.27 -12.68
N ILE A 65 -4.44 -5.09 -11.64
CA ILE A 65 -5.69 -5.56 -11.04
C ILE A 65 -6.41 -4.42 -10.33
N ASN A 66 -5.71 -3.57 -9.58
CA ASN A 66 -6.32 -2.41 -8.91
C ASN A 66 -6.88 -1.42 -9.94
N ASN A 67 -6.14 -1.12 -11.02
CA ASN A 67 -6.63 -0.24 -12.08
C ASN A 67 -7.92 -0.77 -12.73
N PHE A 68 -8.06 -2.09 -12.87
CA PHE A 68 -9.30 -2.69 -13.36
C PHE A 68 -10.48 -2.38 -12.44
N TYR A 69 -10.34 -2.51 -11.12
CA TYR A 69 -11.44 -2.26 -10.18
C TYR A 69 -11.65 -0.77 -9.85
N ASP A 70 -10.60 0.05 -9.89
CA ASP A 70 -10.67 1.47 -9.47
C ASP A 70 -11.10 2.43 -10.58
N ILE A 71 -10.79 2.10 -11.84
CA ILE A 71 -11.00 2.99 -13.00
C ILE A 71 -11.43 2.24 -14.27
N ASP A 72 -11.84 0.98 -14.16
CA ASP A 72 -12.21 0.12 -15.31
C ASP A 72 -11.13 0.08 -16.40
N LEU A 73 -9.86 0.24 -16.01
CA LEU A 73 -8.72 0.26 -16.93
C LEU A 73 -7.90 -1.01 -16.75
N LEU A 74 -8.00 -1.91 -17.73
CA LEU A 74 -7.12 -3.07 -17.82
C LEU A 74 -6.54 -3.17 -19.23
N ASP A 75 -5.24 -2.90 -19.36
CA ASP A 75 -4.51 -3.34 -20.54
C ASP A 75 -4.40 -4.87 -20.48
N THR A 76 -5.20 -5.53 -21.30
CA THR A 76 -5.34 -6.97 -21.27
C THR A 76 -4.09 -7.68 -21.80
N GLU A 77 -3.38 -7.08 -22.75
CA GLU A 77 -2.18 -7.69 -23.32
C GLU A 77 -1.01 -7.53 -22.37
N GLU A 78 -0.82 -6.32 -21.81
CA GLU A 78 0.19 -6.09 -20.77
C GLU A 78 -0.03 -7.03 -19.56
N TYR A 79 -1.28 -7.15 -19.09
CA TYR A 79 -1.61 -8.05 -17.99
C TYR A 79 -1.29 -9.53 -18.33
N LYS A 80 -1.63 -10.00 -19.54
CA LYS A 80 -1.34 -11.37 -19.97
C LYS A 80 0.15 -11.64 -20.04
N ASP A 81 0.93 -10.69 -20.56
CA ASP A 81 2.37 -10.82 -20.68
C ASP A 81 3.04 -10.83 -19.30
N LEU A 82 2.68 -9.90 -18.41
CA LEU A 82 3.12 -9.90 -17.01
C LEU A 82 2.76 -11.21 -16.31
N ARG A 83 1.56 -11.74 -16.56
CA ARG A 83 1.10 -13.00 -15.97
C ARG A 83 1.91 -14.19 -16.46
N LYS A 84 2.21 -14.23 -17.76
CA LYS A 84 3.03 -15.27 -18.40
C LYS A 84 4.46 -15.23 -17.87
N GLU A 85 5.05 -14.05 -17.74
CA GLU A 85 6.37 -13.86 -17.16
C GLU A 85 6.44 -14.33 -15.70
N PHE A 86 5.50 -13.87 -14.86
CA PHE A 86 5.44 -14.30 -13.45
C PHE A 86 5.35 -15.83 -13.33
N ARG A 87 4.45 -16.46 -14.11
CA ARG A 87 4.30 -17.92 -14.11
C ARG A 87 5.54 -18.64 -14.64
N GLY A 88 6.24 -18.06 -15.61
CA GLY A 88 7.49 -18.62 -16.14
C GLY A 88 8.64 -18.56 -15.13
N MET A 89 8.67 -17.53 -14.28
CA MET A 89 9.67 -17.37 -13.23
C MET A 89 9.41 -18.21 -11.98
N ALA A 90 8.14 -18.39 -11.62
CA ALA A 90 7.74 -19.08 -10.39
C ALA A 90 6.51 -19.99 -10.63
N PRO A 91 6.63 -21.06 -11.43
CA PRO A 91 5.52 -21.94 -11.75
C PRO A 91 4.91 -22.61 -10.51
N GLU A 92 5.71 -22.85 -9.46
CA GLU A 92 5.27 -23.37 -8.18
C GLU A 92 4.32 -22.43 -7.41
N ARG A 93 4.30 -21.13 -7.77
CA ARG A 93 3.43 -20.10 -7.17
C ARG A 93 2.11 -19.91 -7.91
N GLU A 94 1.83 -20.72 -8.94
CA GLU A 94 0.61 -20.60 -9.73
C GLU A 94 -0.64 -20.77 -8.86
N ASN A 95 -0.64 -21.75 -7.96
CA ASN A 95 -1.77 -22.01 -7.07
C ASN A 95 -2.00 -20.85 -6.09
N ASP A 96 -0.93 -20.30 -5.50
CA ASP A 96 -1.00 -19.11 -4.62
C ASP A 96 -1.59 -17.91 -5.37
N PHE A 97 -1.17 -17.69 -6.63
CA PHE A 97 -1.73 -16.60 -7.42
C PHE A 97 -3.20 -16.81 -7.79
N GLN A 98 -3.58 -18.01 -8.23
CA GLN A 98 -4.98 -18.30 -8.59
C GLN A 98 -5.89 -18.07 -7.40
N ARG A 99 -5.42 -18.49 -6.23
CA ARG A 99 -6.08 -18.26 -4.96
C ARG A 99 -6.18 -16.76 -4.63
N TYR A 100 -5.06 -16.04 -4.67
CA TYR A 100 -5.02 -14.58 -4.48
C TYR A 100 -6.04 -13.87 -5.38
N ARG A 101 -6.04 -14.19 -6.68
CA ARG A 101 -6.97 -13.59 -7.65
C ARG A 101 -8.44 -13.91 -7.32
N LYS A 102 -8.73 -15.14 -6.91
CA LYS A 102 -10.10 -15.56 -6.55
C LYS A 102 -10.60 -14.81 -5.32
N GLU A 103 -9.78 -14.73 -4.29
CA GLU A 103 -10.13 -14.05 -3.03
C GLU A 103 -10.26 -12.54 -3.24
N LEU A 104 -9.30 -11.92 -3.94
CA LEU A 104 -9.39 -10.51 -4.28
C LEU A 104 -10.63 -10.20 -5.12
N SER A 105 -10.94 -11.02 -6.13
CA SER A 105 -12.18 -10.86 -6.89
C SER A 105 -13.44 -10.98 -6.03
N THR A 106 -13.39 -11.79 -4.97
CA THR A 106 -14.51 -11.92 -4.03
C THR A 106 -14.65 -10.66 -3.16
N LEU A 107 -13.53 -10.13 -2.65
CA LEU A 107 -13.51 -8.88 -1.89
C LEU A 107 -14.00 -7.71 -2.75
N GLU A 108 -13.51 -7.59 -3.98
CA GLU A 108 -13.83 -6.49 -4.89
C GLU A 108 -15.27 -6.53 -5.39
N LYS A 109 -15.87 -7.71 -5.59
CA LYS A 109 -17.30 -7.83 -5.90
C LYS A 109 -18.21 -7.42 -4.75
N ASN A 110 -17.71 -7.51 -3.51
CA ASN A 110 -18.41 -7.11 -2.29
C ASN A 110 -17.90 -5.75 -1.77
N ARG A 111 -17.20 -4.98 -2.60
CA ARG A 111 -16.66 -3.68 -2.19
C ARG A 111 -17.79 -2.77 -1.70
N PRO A 112 -17.63 -2.10 -0.55
CA PRO A 112 -18.63 -1.16 -0.08
C PRO A 112 -18.69 0.06 -1.00
N ILE A 113 -19.90 0.56 -1.21
CA ILE A 113 -20.17 1.79 -1.96
C ILE A 113 -20.44 2.89 -0.92
N PRO A 114 -19.51 3.85 -0.70
CA PRO A 114 -19.63 4.83 0.39
C PRO A 114 -20.95 5.61 0.39
N SER A 115 -21.49 5.95 -0.78
CA SER A 115 -22.76 6.66 -0.88
C SER A 115 -23.99 5.86 -0.41
N GLU A 116 -23.93 4.53 -0.33
CA GLU A 116 -25.06 3.69 0.11
C GLU A 116 -25.29 3.71 1.64
N PHE A 117 -24.38 4.33 2.40
CA PHE A 117 -24.45 4.39 3.87
C PHE A 117 -25.09 5.68 4.39
N HIS A 118 -26.17 6.14 3.75
CA HIS A 118 -26.92 7.35 4.13
C HIS A 118 -27.11 7.44 5.66
N GLU A 119 -26.70 8.56 6.23
CA GLU A 119 -26.82 8.93 7.65
C GLU A 119 -26.09 8.03 8.68
N ASN A 120 -25.42 6.94 8.28
CA ASN A 120 -24.73 6.03 9.20
C ASN A 120 -23.20 6.02 9.01
N ASN A 121 -22.58 7.13 9.39
CA ASN A 121 -21.13 7.33 9.30
C ASN A 121 -20.32 6.28 10.06
N ILE A 122 -20.82 5.78 11.20
CA ILE A 122 -20.13 4.74 11.99
C ILE A 122 -20.06 3.44 11.19
N LYS A 123 -21.21 2.97 10.69
CA LYS A 123 -21.27 1.75 9.87
C LYS A 123 -20.46 1.89 8.58
N ARG A 124 -20.50 3.06 7.93
CA ARG A 124 -19.70 3.36 6.74
C ARG A 124 -18.21 3.21 7.04
N LEU A 125 -17.74 3.83 8.13
CA LEU A 125 -16.34 3.74 8.56
C LEU A 125 -15.94 2.30 8.85
N GLU A 126 -16.69 1.59 9.68
CA GLU A 126 -16.39 0.19 10.03
C GLU A 126 -16.35 -0.71 8.80
N THR A 127 -17.32 -0.59 7.90
CA THR A 127 -17.40 -1.44 6.71
C THR A 127 -16.26 -1.18 5.73
N ILE A 128 -15.96 0.10 5.45
CA ILE A 128 -14.85 0.47 4.57
C ILE A 128 -13.52 0.06 5.21
N LYS A 129 -13.35 0.27 6.52
CA LYS A 129 -12.15 -0.13 7.26
C LYS A 129 -11.89 -1.63 7.14
N CYS A 130 -12.89 -2.47 7.42
CA CYS A 130 -12.77 -3.93 7.30
C CYS A 130 -12.40 -4.35 5.86
N TYR A 131 -13.11 -3.83 4.85
CA TYR A 131 -12.79 -4.12 3.45
C TYR A 131 -11.34 -3.75 3.09
N ARG A 132 -10.88 -2.57 3.52
CA ARG A 132 -9.51 -2.09 3.27
C ARG A 132 -8.47 -2.93 4.00
N GLU A 133 -8.76 -3.35 5.23
CA GLU A 133 -7.91 -4.25 5.98
C GLU A 133 -7.76 -5.60 5.25
N ASP A 134 -8.86 -6.18 4.78
CA ASP A 134 -8.87 -7.47 4.08
C ASP A 134 -8.12 -7.43 2.75
N VAL A 135 -8.39 -6.43 1.90
CA VAL A 135 -7.72 -6.25 0.60
C VAL A 135 -6.21 -6.06 0.78
N ASN A 136 -5.81 -5.19 1.72
CA ASN A 136 -4.40 -4.95 1.98
C ASN A 136 -3.72 -6.15 2.65
N ARG A 137 -4.42 -6.87 3.53
CA ARG A 137 -3.88 -8.09 4.17
C ARG A 137 -3.62 -9.16 3.14
N LEU A 138 -4.55 -9.41 2.23
CA LEU A 138 -4.39 -10.39 1.15
C LEU A 138 -3.24 -10.01 0.21
N SER A 139 -3.21 -8.75 -0.25
CA SER A 139 -2.17 -8.27 -1.17
C SER A 139 -0.78 -8.27 -0.55
N LEU A 140 -0.68 -7.86 0.72
CA LEU A 140 0.56 -7.90 1.48
C LEU A 140 1.00 -9.35 1.77
N ALA A 141 0.07 -10.23 2.16
CA ALA A 141 0.36 -11.63 2.43
C ALA A 141 0.98 -12.31 1.20
N PHE A 142 0.45 -12.05 0.01
CA PHE A 142 1.01 -12.62 -1.21
C PHE A 142 2.38 -12.03 -1.56
N THR A 143 2.55 -10.72 -1.36
CA THR A 143 3.85 -10.06 -1.55
C THR A 143 4.90 -10.62 -0.59
N PHE A 144 4.55 -10.83 0.69
CA PHE A 144 5.41 -11.44 1.69
C PHE A 144 5.70 -12.91 1.36
N ALA A 145 4.69 -13.68 0.96
CA ALA A 145 4.85 -15.07 0.55
C ALA A 145 5.90 -15.21 -0.57
N VAL A 146 5.85 -14.34 -1.57
CA VAL A 146 6.84 -14.32 -2.66
C VAL A 146 8.22 -13.87 -2.17
N ALA A 147 8.30 -12.76 -1.45
CA ALA A 147 9.58 -12.18 -1.01
C ALA A 147 10.32 -13.08 0.00
N PHE A 148 9.60 -13.70 0.93
CA PHE A 148 10.17 -14.54 1.99
C PHE A 148 10.19 -16.04 1.66
N ASP A 149 9.70 -16.40 0.47
CA ASP A 149 9.62 -17.76 -0.05
C ASP A 149 8.79 -18.72 0.81
N LYS A 150 7.59 -18.28 1.20
CA LYS A 150 6.63 -19.07 1.99
C LYS A 150 5.28 -19.17 1.28
N PRO A 151 4.42 -20.16 1.56
CA PRO A 151 3.09 -20.23 0.96
C PRO A 151 2.21 -19.06 1.40
N LEU A 152 1.26 -18.65 0.56
CA LEU A 152 0.30 -17.56 0.87
C LEU A 152 -0.47 -17.82 2.17
N SER A 153 -0.91 -19.06 2.40
CA SER A 153 -1.65 -19.46 3.59
C SER A 153 -0.90 -19.17 4.90
N GLY A 154 0.44 -19.20 4.86
CA GLY A 154 1.28 -18.92 6.01
C GLY A 154 1.22 -17.47 6.49
N TYR A 155 0.76 -16.52 5.67
CA TYR A 155 0.57 -15.11 6.06
C TYR A 155 -0.92 -14.73 6.14
N TYR A 156 -1.79 -15.41 5.39
CA TYR A 156 -3.19 -15.00 5.25
C TYR A 156 -4.17 -15.75 6.18
N GLU A 157 -3.99 -17.06 6.39
CA GLU A 157 -4.96 -17.91 7.10
C GLU A 157 -4.45 -18.49 8.41
N GLY A 158 -3.18 -18.90 8.44
CA GLY A 158 -2.63 -19.69 9.53
C GLY A 158 -1.31 -19.10 10.00
N PHE A 159 -1.32 -18.55 11.21
CA PHE A 159 -0.10 -18.17 11.91
C PHE A 159 0.66 -19.37 12.48
N ASP A 160 0.08 -20.57 12.41
CA ASP A 160 0.61 -21.77 13.03
C ASP A 160 1.98 -22.19 12.46
N ALA A 161 2.29 -21.76 11.24
CA ALA A 161 3.57 -22.01 10.56
C ALA A 161 4.59 -20.85 10.68
N GLN A 162 4.25 -19.80 11.43
CA GLN A 162 5.11 -18.63 11.63
C GLN A 162 5.74 -18.62 13.01
N THR A 163 6.98 -18.13 13.10
CA THR A 163 7.51 -17.72 14.42
C THR A 163 6.80 -16.47 14.92
N GLU A 164 6.87 -16.20 16.22
CA GLU A 164 6.32 -14.98 16.81
C GLU A 164 6.94 -13.72 16.16
N GLU A 165 8.23 -13.75 15.82
CA GLU A 165 8.87 -12.62 15.14
C GLU A 165 8.33 -12.43 13.71
N GLU A 166 8.09 -13.51 12.97
CA GLU A 166 7.55 -13.43 11.61
C GLU A 166 6.12 -12.90 11.59
N ARG A 167 5.31 -13.34 12.56
CA ARG A 167 3.95 -12.82 12.76
C ARG A 167 3.98 -11.35 13.12
N SER A 168 4.83 -10.97 14.07
CA SER A 168 4.98 -9.57 14.49
C SER A 168 5.48 -8.69 13.34
N LEU A 169 6.40 -9.20 12.52
CA LEU A 169 6.85 -8.50 11.32
C LEU A 169 5.70 -8.27 10.33
N PHE A 170 4.93 -9.33 10.02
CA PHE A 170 3.82 -9.23 9.07
C PHE A 170 2.72 -8.29 9.56
N GLU A 171 2.23 -8.46 10.79
CA GLU A 171 1.21 -7.57 11.37
C GLU A 171 1.72 -6.14 11.47
N GLY A 172 2.99 -5.95 11.82
CA GLY A 172 3.65 -4.65 11.81
C GLY A 172 3.65 -3.98 10.43
N PHE A 173 3.96 -4.72 9.38
CA PHE A 173 3.90 -4.21 8.00
C PHE A 173 2.48 -3.96 7.53
N HIS A 174 1.52 -4.83 7.86
CA HIS A 174 0.11 -4.64 7.51
C HIS A 174 -0.40 -3.33 8.07
N ASN A 175 -0.19 -3.08 9.36
CA ASN A 175 -0.58 -1.83 10.00
C ASN A 175 0.20 -0.62 9.43
N ALA A 176 1.48 -0.76 9.09
CA ALA A 176 2.22 0.32 8.41
C ALA A 176 1.66 0.64 7.02
N VAL A 177 1.23 -0.37 6.25
CA VAL A 177 0.55 -0.20 4.96
C VAL A 177 -0.80 0.48 5.15
N MET A 178 -1.60 0.08 6.14
CA MET A 178 -2.87 0.74 6.46
C MET A 178 -2.67 2.22 6.81
N ALA A 179 -1.65 2.56 7.61
CA ALA A 179 -1.30 3.95 7.90
C ALA A 179 -0.91 4.73 6.64
N MET A 180 -0.16 4.12 5.71
CA MET A 180 0.18 4.73 4.43
C MET A 180 -1.03 4.93 3.51
N GLN A 181 -2.02 4.03 3.54
CA GLN A 181 -3.27 4.20 2.79
C GLN A 181 -4.03 5.44 3.25
N VAL A 182 -4.04 5.77 4.54
CA VAL A 182 -4.62 7.04 5.02
C VAL A 182 -3.94 8.25 4.36
N VAL A 183 -2.61 8.22 4.21
CA VAL A 183 -1.86 9.30 3.56
C VAL A 183 -2.18 9.38 2.07
N ASP A 184 -2.31 8.24 1.39
CA ASP A 184 -2.74 8.18 -0.01
C ASP A 184 -4.14 8.77 -0.17
N ASP A 185 -5.10 8.35 0.66
CA ASP A 185 -6.49 8.78 0.62
C ASP A 185 -6.64 10.29 0.90
N ILE A 186 -5.78 10.88 1.74
CA ILE A 186 -5.70 12.34 1.93
C ILE A 186 -5.36 13.08 0.62
N VAL A 187 -4.44 12.53 -0.17
CA VAL A 187 -3.98 13.12 -1.44
C VAL A 187 -4.98 12.82 -2.55
N GLY A 188 -5.47 11.58 -2.64
CA GLY A 188 -6.39 11.05 -3.65
C GLY A 188 -7.86 11.43 -3.46
N ARG A 189 -8.24 12.02 -2.31
CA ARG A 189 -9.64 12.30 -1.91
C ARG A 189 -10.61 12.78 -3.00
N LYS A 190 -10.16 13.65 -3.91
CA LYS A 190 -11.02 14.20 -4.97
C LYS A 190 -11.46 13.11 -5.94
N GLY A 191 -10.53 12.27 -6.38
CA GLY A 191 -10.80 11.14 -7.25
C GLY A 191 -11.62 10.07 -6.53
N ASP A 192 -11.38 9.88 -5.22
CA ASP A 192 -12.14 8.90 -4.43
C ASP A 192 -13.59 9.31 -4.22
N ILE A 193 -13.87 10.59 -3.96
CA ILE A 193 -15.25 11.13 -3.94
C ILE A 193 -15.88 11.00 -5.33
N ALA A 194 -15.20 11.46 -6.39
CA ALA A 194 -15.75 11.50 -7.74
C ALA A 194 -16.11 10.11 -8.31
N LYS A 195 -15.48 9.05 -7.78
CA LYS A 195 -15.69 7.66 -8.20
C LYS A 195 -16.33 6.80 -7.12
N ASP A 196 -16.80 7.41 -6.03
CA ASP A 196 -17.40 6.72 -4.89
C ASP A 196 -16.58 5.51 -4.43
N ARG A 197 -15.26 5.72 -4.27
CA ARG A 197 -14.33 4.66 -3.90
C ARG A 197 -14.31 4.46 -2.40
N PRO A 198 -14.26 3.21 -1.90
CA PRO A 198 -14.13 2.93 -0.48
C PRO A 198 -12.72 3.27 0.06
N SER A 199 -12.48 4.55 0.31
CA SER A 199 -11.27 5.11 0.92
C SER A 199 -11.51 5.52 2.38
N PHE A 200 -10.45 5.73 3.15
CA PHE A 200 -10.58 6.33 4.48
C PHE A 200 -11.16 7.74 4.42
N TYR A 201 -10.92 8.50 3.36
CA TYR A 201 -11.51 9.83 3.21
C TYR A 201 -13.04 9.73 3.06
N THR A 202 -13.51 8.92 2.11
CA THR A 202 -14.95 8.71 1.87
C THR A 202 -15.66 8.03 3.04
N ALA A 203 -14.91 7.33 3.90
CA ALA A 203 -15.42 6.77 5.14
C ALA A 203 -15.83 7.86 6.15
N VAL A 204 -15.10 8.97 6.22
CA VAL A 204 -15.24 9.98 7.29
C VAL A 204 -15.75 11.34 6.80
N CYS A 205 -15.74 11.61 5.50
CA CYS A 205 -16.21 12.89 4.97
C CYS A 205 -17.72 13.06 5.12
N SER A 206 -18.18 14.31 5.14
CA SER A 206 -19.61 14.62 5.26
C SER A 206 -20.39 14.24 4.00
N GLU A 207 -21.70 14.04 4.11
CA GLU A 207 -22.58 13.83 2.94
C GLU A 207 -22.49 14.99 1.94
N ALA A 208 -22.41 16.23 2.44
CA ALA A 208 -22.23 17.41 1.61
C ALA A 208 -20.92 17.38 0.80
N GLU A 209 -19.84 16.84 1.36
CA GLU A 209 -18.58 16.63 0.64
C GLU A 209 -18.70 15.52 -0.41
N MET A 210 -19.39 14.41 -0.09
CA MET A 210 -19.65 13.31 -1.02
C MET A 210 -20.49 13.75 -2.23
N GLU A 211 -21.48 14.62 -2.01
CA GLU A 211 -22.34 15.17 -3.05
C GLU A 211 -21.67 16.25 -3.91
N GLY A 212 -20.41 16.61 -3.61
CA GLY A 212 -19.69 17.65 -4.35
C GLY A 212 -20.29 19.04 -4.16
N GLN A 213 -21.12 19.24 -3.13
CA GLN A 213 -21.55 20.58 -2.74
C GLN A 213 -20.28 21.35 -2.36
N ASN A 214 -20.13 22.56 -2.92
CA ASN A 214 -18.92 23.40 -2.89
C ASN A 214 -18.57 23.87 -1.46
N THR A 215 -18.27 22.91 -0.60
CA THR A 215 -17.97 23.04 0.80
C THR A 215 -16.45 23.05 0.91
N LYS A 216 -15.91 24.06 1.57
CA LYS A 216 -14.51 24.00 1.98
C LYS A 216 -14.37 22.75 2.85
N ALA A 217 -13.45 21.84 2.47
CA ALA A 217 -13.13 20.67 3.28
C ALA A 217 -13.02 21.11 4.75
N THR A 218 -13.87 20.54 5.60
CA THR A 218 -13.91 20.91 7.01
C THR A 218 -12.68 20.30 7.69
N ASN A 219 -12.28 20.84 8.85
CA ASN A 219 -11.14 20.28 9.59
C ASN A 219 -11.46 18.91 10.23
N GLU A 220 -12.73 18.52 10.25
CA GLU A 220 -13.21 17.33 10.95
C GLU A 220 -12.79 16.01 10.28
N PRO A 221 -13.00 15.79 8.96
CA PRO A 221 -12.47 14.62 8.25
C PRO A 221 -10.97 14.43 8.44
N TYR A 222 -10.19 15.51 8.39
CA TYR A 222 -8.74 15.44 8.62
C TYR A 222 -8.39 15.03 10.05
N GLY A 223 -9.14 15.49 11.06
CA GLY A 223 -8.98 15.04 12.43
C GLY A 223 -9.27 13.54 12.59
N GLN A 224 -10.31 13.03 11.93
CA GLN A 224 -10.64 11.60 11.96
C GLN A 224 -9.58 10.77 11.22
N LEU A 225 -9.09 11.23 10.06
CA LEU A 225 -7.99 10.59 9.33
C LEU A 225 -6.71 10.54 10.16
N ASP A 226 -6.40 11.61 10.90
CA ASP A 226 -5.27 11.63 11.82
C ASP A 226 -5.41 10.60 12.94
N ASN A 227 -6.62 10.40 13.47
CA ASN A 227 -6.89 9.36 14.46
C ASN A 227 -6.71 7.95 13.87
N ILE A 228 -7.22 7.70 12.66
CA ILE A 228 -7.07 6.41 11.96
C ILE A 228 -5.59 6.15 11.65
N PHE A 229 -4.85 7.15 11.18
CA PHE A 229 -3.41 7.04 10.94
C PHE A 229 -2.68 6.65 12.23
N ASN A 230 -2.94 7.36 13.33
CA ASN A 230 -2.28 7.09 14.61
C ASN A 230 -2.64 5.69 15.14
N GLU A 231 -3.90 5.25 15.00
CA GLU A 231 -4.32 3.90 15.37
C GLU A 231 -3.45 2.82 14.70
N TYR A 232 -3.32 2.88 13.36
CA TYR A 232 -2.51 1.91 12.62
C TYR A 232 -1.01 2.10 12.86
N TYR A 233 -0.53 3.33 12.95
CA TYR A 233 0.87 3.60 13.24
C TYR A 233 1.29 3.04 14.61
N ASP A 234 0.46 3.23 15.63
CA ASP A 234 0.74 2.75 16.99
C ASP A 234 0.66 1.22 17.08
N LYS A 235 -0.30 0.59 16.39
CA LYS A 235 -0.33 -0.88 16.22
C LYS A 235 0.95 -1.38 15.54
N ALA A 236 1.34 -0.77 14.42
CA ALA A 236 2.58 -1.13 13.72
C ALA A 236 3.80 -0.97 14.64
N ASN A 237 3.84 0.10 15.45
CA ASN A 237 4.88 0.36 16.42
C ASN A 237 4.92 -0.66 17.57
N GLY A 238 3.78 -1.21 17.97
CA GLY A 238 3.67 -2.27 18.98
C GLY A 238 4.14 -3.63 18.46
N TYR A 239 3.91 -3.94 17.19
CA TYR A 239 4.36 -5.19 16.57
C TYR A 239 5.83 -5.15 16.13
N LEU A 240 6.32 -4.02 15.63
CA LEU A 240 7.66 -3.90 15.06
C LEU A 240 8.72 -3.59 16.13
N SER A 241 9.67 -4.52 16.28
CA SER A 241 10.88 -4.34 17.10
C SER A 241 11.75 -3.15 16.64
N GLU A 242 12.68 -2.72 17.49
CA GLU A 242 13.52 -1.54 17.27
C GLU A 242 14.30 -1.55 15.94
N LYS A 243 14.64 -2.74 15.46
CA LYS A 243 15.30 -2.94 14.16
C LYS A 243 14.47 -2.46 12.97
N PHE A 244 13.14 -2.35 13.09
CA PHE A 244 12.27 -1.87 12.01
C PHE A 244 11.83 -0.41 12.16
N LYS A 245 12.32 0.34 13.17
CA LYS A 245 12.01 1.78 13.30
C LYS A 245 12.32 2.61 12.05
N PRO A 246 13.33 2.33 11.21
CA PRO A 246 13.52 3.09 9.97
C PRO A 246 12.27 3.12 9.07
N ILE A 247 11.53 1.99 8.95
CA ILE A 247 10.28 1.92 8.17
C ILE A 247 9.20 2.80 8.80
N LEU A 248 8.98 2.68 10.11
CA LEU A 248 7.97 3.49 10.81
C LEU A 248 8.27 4.99 10.72
N ASN A 249 9.54 5.38 10.87
CA ASN A 249 9.91 6.79 10.73
C ASN A 249 9.69 7.30 9.30
N ALA A 250 9.90 6.45 8.28
CA ALA A 250 9.54 6.80 6.91
C ALA A 250 8.02 6.98 6.75
N VAL A 251 7.18 6.12 7.33
CA VAL A 251 5.71 6.27 7.33
C VAL A 251 5.29 7.59 7.99
N LYS A 252 5.82 7.88 9.19
CA LYS A 252 5.54 9.13 9.92
C LYS A 252 6.01 10.38 9.17
N PHE A 253 7.17 10.29 8.53
CA PHE A 253 7.69 11.35 7.68
C PHE A 253 6.76 11.60 6.49
N THR A 254 6.33 10.55 5.80
CA THR A 254 5.41 10.66 4.65
C THR A 254 4.10 11.32 5.05
N LYS A 255 3.47 10.94 6.17
CA LYS A 255 2.26 11.60 6.69
C LYS A 255 2.43 13.11 6.87
N THR A 256 3.61 13.55 7.29
CA THR A 256 3.87 14.97 7.59
C THR A 256 4.16 15.79 6.34
N PHE A 257 4.89 15.22 5.38
CA PHE A 257 5.43 15.94 4.23
C PHE A 257 4.61 15.75 2.96
N PHE A 258 4.13 14.54 2.69
CA PHE A 258 3.55 14.18 1.40
C PHE A 258 2.27 14.96 1.06
N PRO A 259 1.29 15.16 1.98
CA PRO A 259 0.12 16.00 1.69
C PRO A 259 0.46 17.46 1.39
N LYS A 260 1.50 18.00 2.05
CA LYS A 260 1.96 19.38 1.82
C LYS A 260 2.64 19.52 0.47
N LEU A 261 3.49 18.56 0.13
CA LEU A 261 4.18 18.53 -1.16
C LEU A 261 3.19 18.36 -2.31
N SER A 262 2.20 17.46 -2.18
CA SER A 262 1.18 17.27 -3.22
C SER A 262 0.33 18.52 -3.43
N GLY A 263 -0.01 19.22 -2.34
CA GLY A 263 -0.69 20.52 -2.41
C GLY A 263 0.14 21.60 -3.13
N LEU A 264 1.47 21.62 -2.91
CA LEU A 264 2.36 22.53 -3.64
C LEU A 264 2.44 22.17 -5.12
N VAL A 265 2.56 20.87 -5.45
CA VAL A 265 2.63 20.39 -6.83
C VAL A 265 1.36 20.74 -7.61
N ARG A 266 0.18 20.50 -7.01
CA ARG A 266 -1.13 20.88 -7.61
C ARG A 266 -1.29 22.39 -7.78
N LYS A 267 -0.61 23.20 -6.96
CA LYS A 267 -0.63 24.67 -7.07
C LYS A 267 0.36 25.19 -8.12
N TYR A 268 1.47 24.48 -8.31
CA TYR A 268 2.59 24.91 -9.14
C TYR A 268 3.03 23.73 -10.03
N GLU A 269 2.37 23.58 -11.18
CA GLU A 269 2.55 22.45 -12.11
C GLU A 269 4.01 22.20 -12.51
N PHE A 270 4.85 23.24 -12.59
CA PHE A 270 6.28 23.08 -12.90
C PHE A 270 7.00 22.17 -11.90
N LEU A 271 6.50 22.02 -10.65
CA LEU A 271 7.09 21.13 -9.66
C LEU A 271 6.95 19.65 -10.05
N GLU A 272 6.00 19.26 -10.91
CA GLU A 272 5.92 17.89 -11.45
C GLU A 272 7.13 17.53 -12.31
N THR A 273 7.71 18.54 -12.97
CA THR A 273 8.89 18.35 -13.83
C THR A 273 10.19 18.25 -13.05
N VAL A 274 10.16 18.54 -11.74
CA VAL A 274 11.33 18.46 -10.87
C VAL A 274 11.59 17.01 -10.48
N THR A 275 12.75 16.48 -10.88
CA THR A 275 13.19 15.13 -10.51
C THR A 275 13.19 14.96 -8.99
N GLY A 276 12.48 13.94 -8.49
CA GLY A 276 12.31 13.69 -7.06
C GLY A 276 11.05 14.29 -6.43
N VAL A 277 10.31 15.13 -7.16
CA VAL A 277 8.99 15.68 -6.76
C VAL A 277 7.85 15.06 -7.56
N ASN A 278 8.14 14.09 -8.44
CA ASN A 278 7.12 13.29 -9.12
C ASN A 278 6.46 12.30 -8.14
N ILE A 279 5.52 12.84 -7.36
CA ILE A 279 4.85 12.21 -6.22
C ILE A 279 3.34 12.03 -6.45
N LEU A 280 2.84 12.41 -7.62
CA LEU A 280 1.44 12.18 -7.99
C LEU A 280 1.35 10.89 -8.80
N THR A 281 0.40 10.03 -8.46
CA THR A 281 0.12 8.82 -9.24
C THR A 281 -0.48 9.21 -10.60
N ASP A 282 -0.43 8.32 -11.59
CA ASP A 282 -1.08 8.59 -12.89
C ASP A 282 -2.59 8.83 -12.74
N ARG A 283 -3.20 8.28 -11.68
CA ARG A 283 -4.56 8.60 -11.23
C ARG A 283 -4.67 10.07 -10.82
N ASP A 284 -3.81 10.53 -9.90
CA ASP A 284 -3.83 11.90 -9.40
C ASP A 284 -3.59 12.96 -10.48
N ARG A 285 -2.84 12.62 -11.53
CA ARG A 285 -2.57 13.53 -12.67
C ARG A 285 -3.76 13.69 -13.62
N LYS A 286 -4.67 12.70 -13.71
CA LYS A 286 -5.86 12.80 -14.56
C LYS A 286 -6.94 13.73 -14.00
N ASP A 287 -6.87 14.02 -12.69
CA ASP A 287 -7.83 14.84 -11.94
C ASP A 287 -7.28 16.25 -11.63
N MET A 288 -6.13 16.63 -12.21
CA MET A 288 -5.62 18.02 -12.24
C MET A 288 -6.35 18.83 -13.30
#